data_AF-A0A8C5S486-F1
#
_entry.id   AF-A0A8C5S486-F1
#
_cell.length_a   1.000
_cell.length_b   1.000
_cell.length_c   1.000
_cell.angle_alpha   90.00
_cell.angle_beta   90.00
_cell.angle_gamma   90.00
#
_symmetry.space_group_name_H-M   'P 1'
#
loop_
_entity.id
_entity.type
_entity.pdbx_description
1 polymer ?
#
loop_
_entity_poly.entity_id
_entity_poly.type
_entity_poly.pdbx_seq_one_letter_code
_entity_poly.pdbx_strand_id
1 'polypeptide(L)'
;MKKCFWDLFRKGFFIQKENINWAAELKRAPRLAEERMNINAASKVLEQEWREKAKKDLEEWNIRQNEQMERNQANNRASEEAFLKESKEETTGTEWEKVAQLCDFNPKSSKQSKDVSRMRSVLISLKQIPLTR
;
A
#
# COMPACT_ATOMS: atom_id res chain seq x y z
N MET A 1 -31.38 -79.76 1.92
CA MET A 1 -31.64 -79.10 3.22
C MET A 1 -30.46 -78.30 3.78
N LYS A 2 -29.22 -78.81 3.79
CA LYS A 2 -28.06 -78.11 4.41
C LYS A 2 -27.71 -76.73 3.81
N LYS A 3 -27.92 -76.54 2.50
CA LYS A 3 -27.62 -75.25 1.82
C LYS A 3 -28.49 -74.09 2.32
N CYS A 4 -29.80 -74.29 2.45
CA CYS A 4 -30.72 -73.26 2.96
C CYS A 4 -30.44 -72.84 4.41
N PHE A 5 -29.96 -73.76 5.26
CA PHE A 5 -29.57 -73.45 6.63
C PHE A 5 -28.37 -72.51 6.69
N TRP A 6 -27.32 -72.78 5.90
CA TRP A 6 -26.14 -71.92 5.81
C TRP A 6 -26.44 -70.55 5.19
N ASP A 7 -27.35 -70.50 4.21
CA ASP A 7 -27.77 -69.23 3.60
C ASP A 7 -28.57 -68.35 4.58
N LEU A 8 -29.45 -68.94 5.39
CA LEU A 8 -30.18 -68.22 6.45
C LEU A 8 -29.26 -67.77 7.58
N PHE A 9 -28.30 -68.61 7.99
CA PHE A 9 -27.31 -68.26 9.00
C PHE A 9 -26.39 -67.11 8.53
N ARG A 10 -25.96 -67.14 7.26
CA ARG A 10 -25.14 -66.09 6.67
C ARG A 10 -25.92 -64.76 6.53
N LYS A 11 -27.20 -64.81 6.16
CA LYS A 11 -28.09 -63.64 6.15
C LYS A 11 -28.29 -63.08 7.56
N GLY A 12 -28.54 -63.93 8.56
CA GLY A 12 -28.66 -63.51 9.96
C GLY A 12 -27.38 -62.86 10.49
N PHE A 13 -26.21 -63.43 10.19
CA PHE A 13 -24.91 -62.86 10.57
C PHE A 13 -24.62 -61.52 9.88
N PHE A 14 -25.02 -61.37 8.62
CA PHE A 14 -24.87 -60.11 7.88
C PHE A 14 -25.73 -58.99 8.48
N ILE A 15 -27.01 -59.29 8.77
CA ILE A 15 -27.93 -58.35 9.41
C ILE A 15 -27.43 -57.96 10.82
N GLN A 16 -26.92 -58.93 11.59
CA GLN A 16 -26.34 -58.68 12.92
C GLN A 16 -25.13 -57.74 12.83
N LYS A 17 -24.27 -57.94 11.82
CA LYS A 17 -23.09 -57.10 11.57
C LYS A 17 -23.50 -55.68 11.16
N GLU A 18 -24.50 -55.53 10.31
CA GLU A 18 -25.04 -54.22 9.93
C GLU A 18 -25.64 -53.49 11.14
N ASN A 19 -26.37 -54.18 12.01
CA ASN A 19 -26.96 -53.59 13.22
C ASN A 19 -25.88 -53.09 14.21
N ILE A 20 -24.78 -53.85 14.38
CA ILE A 20 -23.62 -53.44 15.17
C ILE A 20 -22.93 -52.21 14.55
N ASN A 21 -22.78 -52.20 13.22
CA ASN A 21 -22.20 -51.06 12.51
C ASN A 21 -23.05 -49.79 12.69
N TRP A 22 -24.37 -49.90 12.54
CA TRP A 22 -25.31 -48.81 12.72
C TRP A 22 -25.29 -48.27 14.15
N ALA A 23 -25.26 -49.16 15.16
CA ALA A 23 -25.13 -48.77 16.56
C ALA A 23 -23.79 -48.06 16.86
N ALA A 24 -22.70 -48.49 16.21
CA ALA A 24 -21.40 -47.84 16.34
C ALA A 24 -21.35 -46.46 15.63
N GLU A 25 -22.11 -46.27 14.56
CA GLU A 25 -22.26 -44.99 13.85
C GLU A 25 -23.12 -44.01 14.65
N LEU A 26 -24.25 -44.46 15.20
CA LEU A 26 -25.12 -43.66 16.06
C LEU A 26 -24.37 -43.10 17.29
N LYS A 27 -23.48 -43.90 17.89
CA LYS A 27 -22.61 -43.45 19.00
C LYS A 27 -21.56 -42.42 18.57
N ARG A 28 -21.14 -42.42 17.30
CA ARG A 28 -20.15 -41.47 16.74
C ARG A 28 -20.79 -40.18 16.23
N ALA A 29 -22.06 -40.22 15.82
CA ALA A 29 -22.82 -39.08 15.30
C ALA A 29 -22.71 -37.78 16.12
N PRO A 30 -22.89 -37.77 17.45
CA PRO A 30 -22.80 -36.51 18.22
C PRO A 30 -21.41 -35.89 18.19
N ARG A 31 -20.34 -36.71 18.26
CA ARG A 31 -18.95 -36.22 18.18
C ARG A 31 -18.65 -35.59 16.82
N LEU A 32 -19.12 -36.21 15.74
CA LEU A 32 -18.97 -35.69 14.39
C LEU A 32 -19.77 -34.39 14.19
N ALA A 33 -20.94 -34.26 14.83
CA ALA A 33 -21.71 -33.02 14.80
C ALA A 33 -20.97 -31.90 15.53
N GLU A 34 -20.41 -32.16 16.72
CA GLU A 34 -19.60 -31.22 17.48
C GLU A 34 -18.35 -30.78 16.71
N GLU A 35 -17.62 -31.72 16.10
CA GLU A 35 -16.44 -31.42 15.28
C GLU A 35 -16.78 -30.50 14.09
N ARG A 36 -17.89 -30.78 13.39
CA ARG A 36 -18.39 -29.92 12.32
C ARG A 36 -18.76 -28.52 12.82
N MET A 37 -19.41 -28.41 13.97
CA MET A 37 -19.75 -27.11 14.56
C MET A 37 -18.49 -26.32 14.93
N ASN A 38 -17.47 -26.97 15.49
CA ASN A 38 -16.20 -26.34 15.83
C ASN A 38 -15.45 -25.85 14.59
N ILE A 39 -15.41 -26.65 13.52
CA ILE A 39 -14.81 -26.24 12.23
C ILE A 39 -15.55 -25.03 11.65
N ASN A 40 -16.88 -25.05 11.67
CA ASN A 40 -17.68 -23.91 11.21
C ASN A 40 -17.45 -22.65 12.05
N ALA A 41 -17.32 -22.79 13.37
CA ALA A 41 -17.03 -21.68 14.27
C ALA A 41 -15.63 -21.11 14.00
N ALA A 42 -14.61 -21.97 13.89
CA ALA A 42 -13.24 -21.57 13.57
C ALA A 42 -13.15 -20.86 12.22
N SER A 43 -13.88 -21.36 11.20
CA SER A 43 -13.94 -20.70 9.89
C SER A 43 -14.51 -19.28 9.97
N LYS A 44 -15.54 -19.06 10.81
CA LYS A 44 -16.14 -17.73 10.99
C LYS A 44 -15.19 -16.78 11.71
N VAL A 45 -14.44 -17.27 12.69
CA VAL A 45 -13.43 -16.46 13.40
C VAL A 45 -12.32 -16.04 12.43
N LEU A 46 -11.79 -16.99 11.65
CA LEU A 46 -10.75 -16.68 10.67
C LEU A 46 -11.23 -15.67 9.61
N GLU A 47 -12.48 -15.79 9.17
CA GLU A 47 -13.09 -14.82 8.25
C GLU A 47 -13.18 -13.41 8.87
N GLN A 48 -13.55 -13.32 10.15
CA GLN A 48 -13.59 -12.04 10.88
C GLN A 48 -12.19 -11.43 11.03
N GLU A 49 -11.19 -12.23 11.41
CA GLU A 49 -9.80 -11.79 11.51
C GLU A 49 -9.29 -11.23 10.18
N TRP A 50 -9.61 -11.88 9.06
CA TRP A 50 -9.20 -11.41 7.74
C TRP A 50 -9.91 -10.13 7.32
N ARG A 51 -11.20 -9.99 7.66
CA ARG A 51 -11.95 -8.74 7.43
C ARG A 51 -11.38 -7.58 8.27
N GLU A 52 -11.07 -7.83 9.53
CA GLU A 52 -10.45 -6.84 10.43
C GLU A 52 -9.05 -6.45 9.95
N LYS A 53 -8.24 -7.43 9.52
CA LYS A 53 -6.94 -7.17 8.92
C LYS A 53 -7.04 -6.29 7.67
N ALA A 54 -7.94 -6.63 6.75
CA ALA A 54 -8.15 -5.85 5.52
C ALA A 54 -8.63 -4.42 5.84
N LYS A 55 -9.52 -4.27 6.83
CA LYS A 55 -9.97 -2.95 7.30
C LYS A 55 -8.82 -2.13 7.88
N LYS A 56 -8.00 -2.74 8.73
CA LYS A 56 -6.83 -2.09 9.32
C LYS A 56 -5.83 -1.66 8.25
N ASP A 57 -5.51 -2.53 7.30
CA ASP A 57 -4.58 -2.22 6.22
C ASP A 57 -5.07 -1.03 5.37
N LEU A 58 -6.38 -0.92 5.15
CA LEU A 58 -7.01 0.21 4.46
C LEU A 58 -6.93 1.51 5.28
N GLU A 59 -7.23 1.45 6.58
CA GLU A 59 -7.12 2.60 7.48
C GLU A 59 -5.67 3.11 7.56
N GLU A 60 -4.71 2.20 7.70
CA GLU A 60 -3.28 2.55 7.69
C GLU A 60 -2.85 3.19 6.36
N TRP A 61 -3.36 2.69 5.23
CA TRP A 61 -3.08 3.30 3.93
C TRP A 61 -3.63 4.73 3.85
N ASN A 62 -4.86 4.96 4.29
CA ASN A 62 -5.47 6.29 4.33
C ASN A 62 -4.68 7.26 5.22
N ILE A 63 -4.24 6.81 6.40
CA ILE A 63 -3.40 7.62 7.29
C ILE A 63 -2.08 7.99 6.60
N ARG A 64 -1.37 7.01 6.02
CA ARG A 64 -0.11 7.26 5.31
C ARG A 64 -0.29 8.24 4.14
N GLN A 65 -1.38 8.12 3.39
CA GLN A 65 -1.70 9.06 2.31
C GLN A 65 -1.93 10.46 2.85
N ASN A 66 -2.74 10.62 3.89
CA ASN A 66 -2.99 11.93 4.50
C ASN A 66 -1.71 12.56 5.05
N GLU A 67 -0.89 11.81 5.79
CA GLU A 67 0.40 12.29 6.28
C GLU A 67 1.31 12.75 5.14
N GLN A 68 1.37 11.98 4.04
CA GLN A 68 2.17 12.36 2.88
C GLN A 68 1.64 13.65 2.24
N MET A 69 0.32 13.79 2.12
CA MET A 69 -0.30 14.99 1.58
C MET A 69 -0.04 16.22 2.46
N GLU A 70 -0.15 16.08 3.78
CA GLU A 70 0.15 17.16 4.73
C GLU A 70 1.62 17.56 4.69
N ARG A 71 2.55 16.60 4.64
CA ARG A 71 3.99 16.88 4.45
C ARG A 71 4.26 17.63 3.15
N ASN A 72 3.64 17.20 2.05
CA ASN A 72 3.79 17.89 0.77
C ASN A 72 3.25 19.32 0.81
N GLN A 73 2.08 19.53 1.42
CA GLN A 73 1.51 20.86 1.60
C GLN A 73 2.40 21.75 2.47
N ALA A 74 2.91 21.22 3.59
CA ALA A 74 3.80 21.95 4.48
C ALA A 74 5.10 22.35 3.77
N ASN A 75 5.71 21.43 3.01
CA ASN A 75 6.90 21.71 2.22
C ASN A 75 6.66 22.79 1.16
N ASN A 76 5.51 22.74 0.48
CA ASN A 76 5.15 23.75 -0.51
C ASN A 76 4.95 25.12 0.14
N ARG A 77 4.25 25.20 1.28
CA ARG A 77 4.07 26.45 2.03
C ARG A 77 5.40 27.01 2.54
N ALA A 78 6.27 26.17 3.11
CA ALA A 78 7.58 26.59 3.57
C ALA A 78 8.46 27.08 2.40
N SER A 79 8.37 26.43 1.25
CA SER A 79 9.08 26.85 0.03
C SER A 79 8.55 28.18 -0.50
N GLU A 80 7.24 28.39 -0.48
CA GLU A 80 6.60 29.65 -0.85
C GLU A 80 6.97 30.78 0.12
N GLU A 81 6.95 30.53 1.43
CA GLU A 81 7.36 31.49 2.44
C GLU A 81 8.84 31.88 2.29
N ALA A 82 9.73 30.91 2.03
CA ALA A 82 11.14 31.16 1.76
C ALA A 82 11.33 32.00 0.49
N PHE A 83 10.63 31.65 -0.59
CA PHE A 83 10.65 32.40 -1.85
C PHE A 83 10.14 33.83 -1.66
N LEU A 84 9.04 34.02 -0.94
CA LEU A 84 8.48 35.34 -0.63
C LEU A 84 9.44 36.16 0.23
N LYS A 85 10.10 35.55 1.21
CA LYS A 85 11.11 36.23 2.03
C LYS A 85 12.27 36.72 1.18
N GLU A 86 12.86 35.85 0.35
CA GLU A 86 13.95 36.20 -0.57
C GLU A 86 13.53 37.31 -1.56
N SER A 87 12.28 37.28 -2.03
CA SER A 87 11.76 38.31 -2.93
C SER A 87 11.59 39.68 -2.25
N LYS A 88 11.12 39.71 -0.99
CA LYS A 88 10.87 40.94 -0.21
C LYS A 88 12.10 41.51 0.45
N GLU A 89 13.14 40.70 0.65
CA GLU A 89 14.42 41.13 1.18
C GLU A 89 15.16 41.94 0.11
N GLU A 90 14.83 43.22 0.02
CA GLU A 90 15.43 44.19 -0.90
C GLU A 90 16.69 44.78 -0.27
N THR A 91 17.70 43.92 -0.11
CA THR A 91 19.05 44.36 0.24
C THR A 91 19.70 44.98 -1.00
N THR A 92 19.91 46.30 -0.93
CA THR A 92 20.54 47.08 -1.99
C THR A 92 21.88 46.47 -2.39
N GLY A 93 22.02 46.06 -3.65
CA GLY A 93 23.23 45.42 -4.19
C GLY A 93 23.09 43.94 -4.55
N THR A 94 21.99 43.26 -4.19
CA THR A 94 21.74 41.84 -4.53
C THR A 94 20.93 41.65 -5.81
N GLU A 95 20.53 42.73 -6.50
CA GLU A 95 19.54 42.68 -7.59
C GLU A 95 20.03 41.86 -8.79
N TRP A 96 21.30 42.01 -9.17
CA TRP A 96 21.90 41.25 -10.27
C TRP A 96 22.14 39.78 -9.93
N GLU A 97 22.34 39.45 -8.65
CA GLU A 97 22.44 38.08 -8.18
C GLU A 97 21.10 37.35 -8.34
N LYS A 98 19.98 38.00 -7.98
CA LYS A 98 18.62 37.48 -8.20
C LYS A 98 18.31 37.28 -9.69
N VAL A 99 18.69 38.25 -10.54
CA VAL A 99 18.53 38.12 -12.01
C VAL A 99 19.35 36.93 -12.54
N ALA A 100 20.58 36.74 -12.06
CA ALA A 100 21.44 35.64 -12.48
C ALA A 100 20.91 34.27 -12.03
N GLN A 101 20.27 34.16 -10.87
CA GLN A 101 19.65 32.91 -10.40
C GLN A 101 18.46 32.46 -11.29
N LEU A 102 17.70 33.41 -11.83
CA LEU A 102 16.59 33.14 -12.75
C LEU A 102 17.05 32.81 -14.18
N CYS A 103 18.31 33.11 -14.52
CA CYS A 103 18.87 32.86 -15.83
C CYS A 103 19.45 31.44 -15.91
N ASP A 104 18.96 30.65 -16.86
CA ASP A 104 19.55 29.33 -17.15
C ASP A 104 20.87 29.48 -17.92
N PHE A 105 21.99 29.29 -17.22
CA PHE A 105 23.34 29.33 -17.80
C PHE A 105 23.86 27.96 -18.26
N ASN A 106 23.04 26.91 -18.25
CA ASN A 106 23.46 25.61 -18.71
C ASN A 106 23.62 25.63 -20.25
N PRO A 107 24.83 25.38 -20.80
CA PRO A 107 25.05 25.40 -22.24
C PRO A 107 24.30 24.28 -22.98
N LYS A 108 23.79 23.27 -22.27
CA LYS A 108 23.07 22.12 -22.84
C LYS A 108 21.55 22.25 -22.84
N SER A 109 20.98 23.21 -22.11
CA SER A 109 19.52 23.37 -21.98
C SER A 109 18.91 24.35 -22.98
N SER A 110 19.74 25.04 -23.77
CA SER A 110 19.30 26.07 -24.71
C SER A 110 18.57 25.46 -25.92
N LYS A 111 17.23 25.47 -25.90
CA LYS A 111 16.35 25.13 -27.04
C LYS A 111 15.89 26.38 -27.81
N GLN A 112 16.64 27.47 -27.74
CA GLN A 112 16.28 28.76 -28.32
C GLN A 112 16.68 28.83 -29.81
N SER A 113 15.75 29.31 -30.65
CA SER A 113 15.97 29.55 -32.09
C SER A 113 16.75 30.84 -32.40
N LYS A 114 17.02 31.67 -31.38
CA LYS A 114 17.76 32.94 -31.52
C LYS A 114 19.11 32.81 -30.82
N ASP A 115 20.16 33.35 -31.45
CA ASP A 115 21.47 33.44 -30.83
C ASP A 115 21.45 34.44 -29.66
N VAL A 116 21.55 33.90 -28.46
CA VAL A 116 21.60 34.66 -27.20
C VAL A 116 22.99 34.59 -26.58
N SER A 117 24.00 34.08 -27.30
CA SER A 117 25.36 33.85 -26.78
C SER A 117 25.99 35.13 -26.27
N ARG A 118 25.86 36.24 -27.01
CA ARG A 118 26.40 37.54 -26.59
C ARG A 118 25.77 38.05 -25.30
N MET A 119 24.45 37.93 -25.17
CA MET A 119 23.72 38.32 -23.95
C MET A 119 24.08 37.41 -22.76
N ARG A 120 24.18 36.09 -22.99
CA ARG A 120 24.63 35.13 -21.98
C ARG A 120 26.04 35.45 -21.48
N SER A 121 26.98 35.76 -22.38
CA SER A 121 28.35 36.15 -22.00
C SER A 121 28.38 37.40 -21.12
N VAL A 122 27.59 38.43 -21.45
CA VAL A 122 27.49 39.65 -20.63
C VAL A 122 26.95 39.34 -19.23
N LEU A 123 25.87 38.57 -19.14
CA LEU A 123 25.25 38.20 -17.86
C LEU A 123 26.15 37.30 -16.99
N ILE A 124 26.89 36.36 -17.59
CA ILE A 124 27.86 35.52 -16.87
C ILE A 124 29.01 36.38 -16.31
N SER A 125 29.51 37.34 -17.10
CA SER A 125 30.56 38.25 -16.65
C SER A 125 30.13 39.08 -15.44
N LEU A 126 28.90 39.59 -15.46
CA LEU A 126 28.32 40.36 -14.35
C LEU A 126 28.09 39.51 -13.09
N LYS A 127 27.84 38.19 -13.25
CA LYS A 127 27.72 37.25 -12.14
C LYS A 127 29.07 36.95 -11.48
N GLN A 128 30.12 36.75 -12.28
CA GLN A 128 31.45 36.36 -11.78
C GLN A 128 32.25 37.53 -11.23
N ILE A 129 32.05 38.73 -11.80
CA ILE A 129 32.72 39.95 -11.40
C ILE A 129 31.61 40.93 -11.03
N PRO A 130 31.28 41.03 -9.72
CA PRO A 130 30.36 42.06 -9.26
C PRO A 130 30.90 43.40 -9.72
N LEU A 131 30.02 44.27 -10.24
CA LEU A 131 30.42 45.64 -10.54
C LEU A 131 30.88 46.28 -9.23
N THR A 132 32.20 46.45 -9.09
CA THR A 132 32.77 47.23 -7.99
C THR A 132 32.13 48.61 -8.03
N ARG A 133 31.34 48.91 -7.00
CA ARG A 133 30.86 50.26 -6.72
C ARG A 133 31.86 50.94 -5.79
#